data_AF-A0A4S4K644-F1
#
_entry.id   AF-A0A4S4K644-F1
#
_cell.length_a   1.000
_cell.length_b   1.000
_cell.length_c   1.000
_cell.angle_alpha   90.00
_cell.angle_beta   90.00
_cell.angle_gamma   90.00
#
_symmetry.space_group_name_H-M   'P 1'
#
loop_
_entity.id
_entity.type
_entity.pdbx_description
1 polymer ?
#
loop_
_entity_poly.entity_id
_entity_poly.type
_entity_poly.pdbx_seq_one_letter_code
_entity_poly.pdbx_strand_id
1 'polypeptide(L)' 'MGLFAIDLNGRTYTDQIHEELKRGKYQIIIAGPETTLNPDKLFRKLLQMPS' A
#
# COMPACT_ATOMS: atom_id res chain seq x y z
N MET A 1 21.97 -5.84 1.90
CA MET A 1 20.50 -5.95 1.77
C MET A 1 19.94 -4.54 1.79
N GLY A 2 19.13 -4.16 0.80
CA GLY A 2 18.54 -2.82 0.72
C GLY A 2 17.15 -2.76 1.36
N LEU A 3 16.79 -1.59 1.89
CA LEU A 3 15.42 -1.27 2.31
C LEU A 3 14.62 -0.82 1.08
N PHE A 4 13.49 -1.46 0.84
CA PHE A 4 12.57 -1.10 -0.22
C PHE A 4 11.40 -0.30 0.37
N ALA A 5 11.22 0.91 -0.14
CA ALA A 5 10.15 1.81 0.25
C ALA A 5 9.31 2.22 -0.97
N ILE A 6 8.03 2.52 -0.73
CA ILE A 6 7.13 3.08 -1.76
C ILE A 6 6.30 4.23 -1.18
N ASP A 7 6.02 5.22 -2.03
CA ASP A 7 5.05 6.29 -1.78
C ASP A 7 3.75 6.02 -2.53
N LEU A 8 2.63 6.04 -1.82
CA LEU A 8 1.28 5.74 -2.30
C LEU A 8 0.37 6.95 -2.11
N ASN A 9 0.14 7.66 -3.20
CA ASN A 9 -0.86 8.72 -3.31
C ASN A 9 -2.10 8.25 -4.06
N GLY A 10 -3.09 9.13 -4.21
CA GLY A 10 -4.37 8.84 -4.86
C GLY A 10 -4.28 8.23 -6.27
N ARG A 11 -3.15 8.34 -6.97
CA ARG A 11 -2.94 7.93 -8.37
C ARG A 11 -1.93 6.81 -8.58
N THR A 12 -1.06 6.55 -7.60
CA THR A 12 0.01 5.53 -7.70
C THR A 12 -0.44 4.14 -7.29
N TYR A 13 -1.60 4.03 -6.64
CA TYR A 13 -2.14 2.75 -6.24
C TYR A 13 -2.78 2.01 -7.43
N THR A 14 -2.07 1.02 -7.95
CA THR A 14 -2.50 0.14 -9.06
C THR A 14 -2.64 -1.31 -8.59
N ASP A 15 -3.27 -2.16 -9.40
CA ASP A 15 -3.40 -3.61 -9.11
C ASP A 15 -2.03 -4.30 -9.00
N GLN A 16 -1.05 -3.87 -9.79
CA GLN A 16 0.31 -4.39 -9.69
C GLN A 16 0.92 -4.05 -8.32
N ILE A 17 0.82 -2.78 -7.89
CA ILE A 17 1.32 -2.35 -6.58
C ILE A 17 0.59 -3.08 -5.46
N HIS A 18 -0.72 -3.31 -5.59
CA HIS A 18 -1.49 -4.09 -4.62
C HIS A 18 -0.92 -5.50 -4.42
N GLU A 19 -0.61 -6.21 -5.50
CA GLU A 19 0.00 -7.55 -5.43
C GLU A 19 1.43 -7.52 -4.87
N GLU A 20 2.21 -6.49 -5.20
CA GLU A 20 3.55 -6.31 -4.64
C GLU A 20 3.53 -6.07 -3.12
N LEU A 21 2.55 -5.30 -2.62
CA LEU A 21 2.33 -5.08 -1.20
C LEU A 21 1.93 -6.38 -0.48
N LYS A 22 1.02 -7.16 -1.06
CA LYS A 22 0.62 -8.48 -0.50
C LYS A 22 1.79 -9.46 -0.39
N ARG A 23 2.75 -9.37 -1.31
CA ARG A 23 3.97 -10.21 -1.30
C ARG A 23 5.03 -9.72 -0.30
N GLY A 24 4.79 -8.61 0.42
CA GLY A 24 5.75 -8.07 1.39
C GLY A 24 7.01 -7.50 0.73
N LYS A 25 6.93 -7.05 -0.53
CA LYS A 25 8.08 -6.51 -1.29
C LYS A 25 8.69 -5.27 -0.62
N TYR A 26 7.85 -4.47 0.05
CA TYR A 26 8.22 -3.21 0.67
C TYR A 26 8.18 -3.31 2.19
N GLN A 27 9.22 -2.79 2.85
CA GLN A 27 9.30 -2.71 4.32
C GLN A 27 8.74 -1.38 4.85
N ILE A 28 8.77 -0.34 4.02
CA ILE A 28 8.26 0.98 4.37
C ILE A 28 7.24 1.41 3.31
N ILE A 29 6.06 1.80 3.77
CA ILE A 29 4.99 2.30 2.91
C ILE A 29 4.61 3.68 3.42
N ILE A 30 4.84 4.70 2.61
CA ILE A 30 4.37 6.06 2.86
C ILE A 30 3.06 6.19 2.09
N ALA A 31 1.97 6.54 2.77
CA ALA A 31 0.67 6.66 2.14
C ALA A 31 0.04 8.01 2.46
N GLY A 32 -0.41 8.70 1.40
CA GLY A 32 -1.19 9.93 1.53
C GLY A 32 -2.54 9.70 2.21
N PRO A 33 -3.13 10.74 2.83
CA PRO A 33 -4.43 10.65 3.49
C PRO A 33 -5.54 10.20 2.53
N GLU A 34 -5.48 10.57 1.26
CA GLU A 34 -6.46 10.15 0.26
C GLU A 34 -6.42 8.64 -0.04
N THR A 35 -5.26 7.99 0.13
CA THR A 35 -5.09 6.55 -0.10
C THR A 35 -5.54 5.73 1.11
N THR A 36 -5.34 6.26 2.31
CA THR A 36 -5.71 5.62 3.58
C THR A 36 -7.17 5.82 3.95
N LEU A 37 -7.75 6.98 3.63
CA LEU A 37 -9.13 7.32 4.00
C LEU A 37 -10.17 6.78 3.02
N ASN A 38 -9.80 6.50 1.77
CA ASN A 38 -10.76 6.05 0.76
C ASN A 38 -11.28 4.62 1.08
N PRO A 39 -12.57 4.47 1.44
CA PRO A 39 -13.15 3.19 1.86
C PRO A 39 -13.26 2.17 0.72
N ASP A 40 -13.32 2.62 -0.53
CA ASP A 40 -13.46 1.77 -1.72
C ASP A 40 -12.11 1.22 -2.21
N LYS A 41 -10.98 1.72 -1.69
CA LYS A 41 -9.65 1.29 -2.13
C LYS A 41 -9.18 0.03 -1.41
N LEU A 42 -8.70 -0.93 -2.20
CA LEU A 42 -8.10 -2.20 -1.77
C LEU A 42 -6.97 -2.02 -0.74
N PHE A 43 -6.30 -0.87 -0.72
CA PHE A 43 -5.23 -0.58 0.24
C PHE A 43 -5.71 -0.62 1.69
N ARG A 44 -6.88 -0.06 1.98
CA ARG A 44 -7.43 -0.07 3.34
C ARG A 44 -7.69 -1.48 3.86
N LYS A 45 -8.05 -2.41 2.97
CA LYS A 45 -8.24 -3.82 3.32
C LYS A 45 -6.93 -4.49 3.71
N LEU A 46 -5.80 -4.10 3.10
CA LEU A 46 -4.48 -4.61 3.50
C LEU A 46 -4.10 -4.19 4.93
N LEU A 47 -4.49 -2.98 5.36
CA LEU A 47 -4.24 -2.49 6.72
C LEU A 47 -5.10 -3.20 7.78
N GLN A 48 -6.20 -3.83 7.37
CA GLN A 48 -7.13 -4.52 8.27
C GLN A 48 -6.82 -6.01 8.43
N MET A 49 -5.86 -6.55 7.67
CA MET A 49 -5.48 -7.96 7.84
C MET A 49 -4.75 -8.13 9.19
N PRO A 50 -5.21 -9.03 10.07
CA PRO A 50 -4.53 -9.29 11.33
C PRO A 50 -3.15 -9.91 11.06
N SER A 51 -2.20 -9.57 11.92
CA SER A 51 -0.83 -10.10 11.94
C SER A 51 -0.78 -11.60 12.20
#